data_AF-A0A2I0D8A9-F1
#
_entry.id   AF-A0A2I0D8A9-F1
#
_cell.length_a   1.000
_cell.length_b   1.000
_cell.length_c   1.000
_cell.angle_alpha   90.00
_cell.angle_beta   90.00
_cell.angle_gamma   90.00
#
_symmetry.space_group_name_H-M   'P 1'
#
loop_
_entity.id
_entity.type
_entity.pdbx_description
1 polymer ?
#
loop_
_entity_poly.entity_id
_entity_poly.type
_entity_poly.pdbx_seq_one_letter_code
_entity_poly.pdbx_strand_id
1 'polypeptide(L)'
;MSVWGVFYINDLESKISVLGIVAVIVAAFTSVMTVNINNKKTREREYELHILKEKQKVCEHFYNAFFEIFKNVKNNRDGLTKKATEEMALFKKGLMNWGSEDLIKKYVEYEDNLDIHKGNTSAILNNADGFLRDMRKELGFKDSKSLKLMTLLLTAEARTELGQ
;
A
#
# COMPACT_ATOMS: atom_id res chain seq x y z
N MET A 1 -25.42 -27.26 22.27
CA MET A 1 -26.26 -28.30 21.66
C MET A 1 -27.50 -28.51 22.54
N SER A 2 -28.42 -27.54 22.61
CA SER A 2 -29.66 -27.64 23.44
C SER A 2 -30.80 -26.71 22.99
N VAL A 3 -30.90 -26.36 21.70
CA VAL A 3 -32.00 -25.47 21.20
C VAL A 3 -33.29 -26.26 20.94
N TRP A 4 -33.20 -27.58 20.84
CA TRP A 4 -34.31 -28.47 20.49
C TRP A 4 -35.30 -28.76 21.64
N GLY A 5 -34.94 -28.47 22.89
CA GLY A 5 -35.80 -28.73 24.05
C GLY A 5 -37.08 -27.88 24.10
N VAL A 6 -37.07 -26.72 23.44
CA VAL A 6 -38.22 -25.79 23.37
C VAL A 6 -39.38 -26.36 22.54
N PHE A 7 -39.10 -27.31 21.64
CA PHE A 7 -40.12 -27.99 20.84
C PHE A 7 -40.86 -29.09 21.62
N TYR A 8 -40.35 -29.53 22.77
CA TYR A 8 -40.96 -30.55 23.62
C TYR A 8 -41.86 -29.98 24.74
N ILE A 9 -41.97 -28.66 24.85
CA ILE A 9 -42.84 -27.99 25.82
C ILE A 9 -44.24 -27.83 25.21
N ASN A 10 -45.22 -28.54 25.78
CA ASN A 10 -46.60 -28.57 25.29
C ASN A 10 -47.46 -27.40 25.82
N ASP A 11 -47.04 -26.75 26.92
CA ASP A 11 -47.73 -25.60 27.50
C ASP A 11 -47.33 -24.28 26.82
N LEU A 12 -48.32 -23.51 26.36
CA LEU A 12 -48.14 -22.38 25.45
C LEU A 12 -47.52 -21.17 26.16
N GLU A 13 -47.91 -20.91 27.41
CA GLU A 13 -47.32 -19.84 28.24
C GLU A 13 -45.86 -20.14 28.61
N SER A 14 -45.59 -21.38 29.04
CA SER A 14 -44.23 -21.83 29.36
C SER A 14 -43.30 -21.76 28.14
N LYS A 15 -43.81 -22.08 26.95
CA LYS A 15 -43.05 -22.02 25.69
C LYS A 15 -42.67 -20.58 25.31
N ILE A 16 -43.57 -19.62 25.49
CA ILE A 16 -43.30 -18.19 25.22
C ILE A 16 -42.22 -17.67 26.19
N SER A 17 -42.34 -18.00 27.48
CA SER A 17 -41.37 -17.59 28.50
C SER A 17 -39.96 -18.15 28.21
N VAL A 18 -39.87 -19.45 27.88
CA VAL A 18 -38.59 -20.10 27.55
C VAL A 18 -37.99 -19.52 26.27
N LEU A 19 -38.78 -19.22 25.23
CA LEU A 19 -38.29 -18.56 24.02
C LEU A 19 -37.72 -17.16 24.31
N GLY A 20 -38.38 -16.39 25.18
CA GLY A 20 -37.90 -15.09 25.62
C GLY A 20 -36.54 -15.18 26.31
N ILE A 21 -36.37 -16.13 27.24
CA ILE A 21 -35.11 -16.37 27.94
C ILE A 21 -34.00 -16.80 26.97
N VAL A 22 -34.29 -17.72 26.06
CA VAL A 22 -33.32 -18.18 25.05
C VAL A 22 -32.91 -17.02 24.12
N ALA A 23 -33.86 -16.19 23.69
CA ALA A 23 -33.57 -15.04 22.85
C ALA A 23 -32.66 -14.02 23.56
N VAL A 24 -32.89 -13.74 24.85
CA VAL A 24 -32.03 -12.87 25.66
C VAL A 24 -30.62 -13.44 25.79
N ILE A 25 -30.49 -14.74 26.06
CA ILE A 25 -29.18 -15.41 26.14
C ILE A 25 -28.44 -15.34 24.80
N VAL A 26 -29.10 -15.65 23.69
CA VAL A 26 -28.51 -15.58 22.34
C VAL A 26 -28.09 -14.15 22.01
N ALA A 27 -28.92 -13.16 22.34
CA ALA A 27 -28.59 -11.75 22.13
C ALA A 27 -27.37 -11.32 22.96
N ALA A 28 -27.28 -11.73 24.23
CA ALA A 28 -26.14 -11.46 25.10
C ALA A 28 -24.84 -12.12 24.60
N PHE A 29 -24.90 -13.37 24.13
CA PHE A 29 -23.73 -14.01 23.54
C PHE A 29 -23.29 -13.35 22.23
N THR A 30 -24.25 -13.00 21.37
CA THR A 30 -23.97 -12.36 20.08
C THR A 30 -23.37 -10.97 20.27
N SER A 31 -23.82 -10.20 21.26
CA SER A 31 -23.27 -8.87 21.54
C SER A 31 -21.82 -8.93 22.01
N VAL A 32 -21.48 -9.84 22.93
CA VAL A 32 -20.09 -10.04 23.40
C VAL A 32 -19.18 -10.49 22.25
N MET A 33 -19.63 -11.44 21.42
CA MET A 33 -18.89 -11.87 20.23
C MET A 33 -18.70 -10.72 19.23
N THR A 34 -19.73 -9.92 19.00
CA THR A 34 -19.68 -8.77 18.08
C THR A 34 -18.68 -7.73 18.56
N VAL A 35 -18.70 -7.37 19.85
CA VAL A 35 -17.73 -6.42 20.42
C VAL A 35 -16.31 -6.95 20.32
N ASN A 36 -16.09 -8.24 20.60
CA ASN A 36 -14.76 -8.84 20.52
C ASN A 36 -14.22 -8.89 19.08
N ILE A 37 -15.05 -9.28 18.11
CA ILE A 37 -14.72 -9.25 16.68
C ILE A 37 -14.42 -7.81 16.23
N ASN A 38 -15.25 -6.85 16.65
CA ASN A 38 -15.07 -5.45 16.28
C ASN A 38 -13.76 -4.89 16.86
N ASN A 39 -13.47 -5.17 18.13
CA ASN A 39 -12.24 -4.71 18.78
C ASN A 39 -10.99 -5.34 18.13
N LYS A 40 -11.03 -6.65 17.82
CA LYS A 40 -9.95 -7.33 17.10
C LYS A 40 -9.71 -6.74 15.71
N LYS A 41 -10.78 -6.51 14.93
CA LYS A 41 -10.70 -5.89 13.59
C LYS A 41 -10.20 -4.44 13.66
N THR A 42 -10.61 -3.68 14.67
CA THR A 42 -10.12 -2.30 14.87
C THR A 42 -8.63 -2.32 15.12
N ARG A 43 -8.15 -3.19 16.03
CA ARG A 43 -6.73 -3.29 16.36
C ARG A 43 -5.88 -3.76 15.17
N GLU A 44 -6.36 -4.75 14.42
CA GLU A 44 -5.70 -5.21 13.18
C GLU A 44 -5.61 -4.07 12.15
N ARG A 45 -6.70 -3.34 11.95
CA ARG A 45 -6.71 -2.16 11.06
C ARG A 45 -5.75 -1.08 11.52
N GLU A 46 -5.68 -0.80 12.81
CA GLU A 46 -4.71 0.16 13.36
C GLU A 46 -3.28 -0.27 13.05
N TYR A 47 -2.92 -1.54 13.28
CA TYR A 47 -1.60 -2.07 12.93
C TYR A 47 -1.32 -1.95 11.43
N GLU A 48 -2.26 -2.33 10.57
CA GLU A 48 -2.12 -2.18 9.11
C GLU A 48 -1.93 -0.72 8.69
N LEU A 49 -2.68 0.21 9.30
CA LEU A 49 -2.53 1.64 9.06
C LEU A 49 -1.18 2.17 9.53
N HIS A 50 -0.68 1.69 10.67
CA HIS A 50 0.65 2.05 11.17
C HIS A 50 1.75 1.58 10.22
N ILE A 51 1.69 0.33 9.76
CA ILE A 51 2.63 -0.21 8.78
C ILE A 51 2.55 0.57 7.46
N LEU A 52 1.34 0.86 6.99
CA LEU A 52 1.14 1.62 5.75
C LEU A 52 1.72 3.03 5.85
N LYS A 53 1.56 3.72 6.99
CA LYS A 53 2.17 5.03 7.23
C LYS A 53 3.70 4.97 7.20
N GLU A 54 4.31 3.95 7.81
CA GLU A 54 5.76 3.77 7.75
C GLU A 54 6.23 3.50 6.31
N LYS A 55 5.51 2.66 5.55
CA LYS A 55 5.80 2.44 4.12
C LYS A 55 5.71 3.75 3.32
N GLN A 56 4.66 4.55 3.54
CA GLN A 56 4.48 5.86 2.88
C GLN A 56 5.66 6.79 3.17
N LYS A 57 6.11 6.84 4.42
CA LYS A 57 7.27 7.65 4.83
C LYS A 57 8.55 7.23 4.13
N VAL A 58 8.77 5.92 3.92
CA VAL A 58 9.94 5.50 3.15
C VAL A 58 9.79 5.82 1.67
N CYS A 59 8.62 5.61 1.07
CA CYS A 59 8.37 6.03 -0.32
C CYS A 59 8.61 7.54 -0.51
N GLU A 60 8.30 8.37 0.49
CA GLU A 60 8.57 9.81 0.47
C GLU A 60 10.06 10.12 0.25
N HIS A 61 10.97 9.39 0.90
CA HIS A 61 12.41 9.53 0.69
C HIS A 61 12.81 9.27 -0.78
N PHE A 62 12.22 8.24 -1.42
CA PHE A 62 12.45 8.00 -2.85
C PHE A 62 11.97 9.18 -3.70
N TYR A 63 10.73 9.64 -3.49
CA TYR A 63 10.19 10.76 -4.27
C TYR A 63 11.00 12.04 -4.05
N ASN A 64 11.42 12.34 -2.82
CA ASN A 64 12.26 13.50 -2.51
C ASN A 64 13.59 13.45 -3.28
N ALA A 65 14.27 12.30 -3.26
CA ALA A 65 15.49 12.11 -4.05
C ALA A 65 15.21 12.27 -5.56
N PHE A 66 14.12 11.67 -6.04
CA PHE A 66 13.75 11.66 -7.45
C PHE A 66 13.45 13.06 -7.99
N PHE A 67 12.61 13.83 -7.29
CA PHE A 67 12.27 15.20 -7.64
C PHE A 67 13.46 16.15 -7.53
N GLU A 68 14.34 15.91 -6.56
CA GLU A 68 15.58 16.68 -6.41
C GLU A 68 16.53 16.44 -7.61
N ILE A 69 16.72 15.18 -8.03
CA ILE A 69 17.49 14.83 -9.23
C ILE A 69 16.87 15.52 -10.46
N PHE A 70 15.55 15.39 -10.66
CA PHE A 70 14.85 16.00 -11.79
C PHE A 70 15.00 17.53 -11.80
N LYS A 71 14.87 18.18 -10.65
CA LYS A 71 15.06 19.63 -10.49
C LYS A 71 16.48 20.06 -10.85
N ASN A 72 17.50 19.30 -10.47
CA ASN A 72 18.89 19.60 -10.81
C ASN A 72 19.15 19.50 -12.30
N VAL A 73 18.66 18.43 -12.94
CA VAL A 73 18.73 18.24 -14.40
C VAL A 73 18.06 19.42 -15.11
N LYS A 74 16.86 19.83 -14.69
CA LYS A 74 16.16 20.99 -15.27
C LYS A 74 16.93 22.30 -15.13
N ASN A 75 17.72 22.45 -14.06
CA ASN A 75 18.53 23.65 -13.80
C ASN A 75 19.93 23.58 -14.42
N ASN A 76 20.21 22.61 -15.29
CA ASN A 76 21.54 22.37 -15.89
C ASN A 76 22.66 22.26 -14.84
N ARG A 77 22.34 21.68 -13.68
CA ARG A 77 23.33 21.38 -12.64
C ARG A 77 23.73 19.92 -12.75
N ASP A 78 25.01 19.68 -13.00
CA ASP A 78 25.55 18.34 -13.08
C ASP A 78 25.74 17.70 -11.70
N GLY A 79 25.41 16.41 -11.61
CA GLY A 79 25.63 15.58 -10.43
C GLY A 79 24.45 15.45 -9.48
N LEU A 80 24.50 14.42 -8.62
CA LEU A 80 23.54 14.25 -7.52
C LEU A 80 23.83 15.29 -6.43
N THR A 81 22.80 15.99 -5.96
CA THR A 81 22.95 16.81 -4.75
C THR A 81 23.11 15.94 -3.52
N LYS A 82 23.78 16.48 -2.51
CA LYS A 82 23.90 15.86 -1.18
C LYS A 82 22.54 15.42 -0.64
N LYS A 83 21.51 16.25 -0.81
CA LYS A 83 20.14 15.93 -0.42
C LYS A 83 19.61 14.68 -1.14
N ALA A 84 19.74 14.59 -2.46
CA ALA A 84 19.28 13.42 -3.20
C ALA A 84 19.99 12.14 -2.75
N THR A 85 21.29 12.21 -2.48
CA THR A 85 22.07 11.07 -1.96
C THR A 85 21.62 10.64 -0.55
N GLU A 86 21.38 11.59 0.35
CA GLU A 86 20.90 11.33 1.71
C GLU A 86 19.50 10.70 1.71
N GLU A 87 18.58 11.27 0.92
CA GLU A 87 17.22 10.76 0.76
C GLU A 87 17.23 9.34 0.15
N MET A 88 18.08 9.09 -0.86
CA MET A 88 18.23 7.74 -1.44
C MET A 88 18.80 6.73 -0.42
N ALA A 89 19.75 7.14 0.43
CA ALA A 89 20.28 6.28 1.48
C ALA A 89 19.21 5.93 2.52
N LEU A 90 18.37 6.90 2.92
CA LEU A 90 17.23 6.67 3.81
C LEU A 90 16.19 5.75 3.17
N PHE A 91 15.93 5.93 1.86
CA PHE A 91 15.07 5.05 1.09
C PHE A 91 15.60 3.61 1.10
N LYS A 92 16.87 3.38 0.71
CA LYS A 92 17.49 2.04 0.70
C LYS A 92 17.45 1.39 2.09
N LYS A 93 17.79 2.15 3.14
CA LYS A 93 17.72 1.69 4.53
C LYS A 93 16.29 1.27 4.91
N GLY A 94 15.30 2.06 4.53
CA GLY A 94 13.91 1.72 4.77
C GLY A 94 13.51 0.48 3.99
N LEU A 95 13.84 0.41 2.70
CA LEU A 95 13.52 -0.72 1.82
C LEU A 95 14.05 -2.04 2.38
N MET A 96 15.24 -2.06 2.98
CA MET A 96 15.77 -3.24 3.68
C MET A 96 14.91 -3.72 4.86
N ASN A 97 14.15 -2.82 5.48
CA ASN A 97 13.33 -3.13 6.66
C ASN A 97 11.88 -3.52 6.31
N TRP A 98 11.24 -2.83 5.36
CA TRP A 98 9.82 -3.05 5.04
C TRP A 98 9.56 -3.57 3.62
N GLY A 99 10.54 -3.50 2.73
CA GLY A 99 10.38 -3.89 1.33
C GLY A 99 10.08 -5.38 1.22
N SER A 100 9.10 -5.73 0.40
CA SER A 100 8.90 -7.12 0.01
C SER A 100 10.08 -7.61 -0.82
N GLU A 101 10.29 -8.92 -0.84
CA GLU A 101 11.33 -9.53 -1.69
C GLU A 101 11.16 -9.12 -3.16
N ASP A 102 9.92 -9.06 -3.64
CA ASP A 102 9.60 -8.64 -5.02
C ASP A 102 9.99 -7.18 -5.25
N LEU A 103 9.61 -6.26 -4.34
CA LEU A 103 9.97 -4.85 -4.48
C LEU A 103 11.49 -4.64 -4.43
N ILE A 104 12.21 -5.36 -3.56
CA ILE A 104 13.68 -5.29 -3.48
C ILE A 104 14.30 -5.73 -4.81
N LYS A 105 13.84 -6.85 -5.39
CA LYS A 105 14.30 -7.31 -6.71
C LYS A 105 14.02 -6.28 -7.79
N LYS A 106 12.81 -5.72 -7.83
CA LYS A 106 12.42 -4.68 -8.79
C LYS A 106 13.24 -3.42 -8.64
N TYR A 107 13.64 -3.06 -7.42
CA TYR A 107 14.53 -1.93 -7.18
C TYR A 107 15.94 -2.20 -7.73
N VAL A 108 16.52 -3.37 -7.48
CA VAL A 108 17.84 -3.75 -8.03
C VAL A 108 17.80 -3.77 -9.55
N GLU A 109 16.76 -4.38 -10.15
CA GLU A 109 16.54 -4.35 -11.60
C GLU A 109 16.44 -2.91 -12.13
N TYR A 110 15.73 -2.03 -11.42
CA TYR A 110 15.64 -0.62 -11.79
C TYR A 110 17.02 0.06 -11.75
N GLU A 111 17.80 -0.13 -10.68
CA GLU A 111 19.13 0.45 -10.51
C GLU A 111 20.12 -0.05 -11.58
N ASP A 112 20.12 -1.35 -11.88
CA ASP A 112 20.96 -1.95 -12.93
C ASP A 112 20.62 -1.43 -14.34
N ASN A 113 19.36 -1.03 -14.55
CA ASN A 113 18.89 -0.48 -15.82
C ASN A 113 19.02 1.05 -15.92
N LEU A 114 19.55 1.73 -14.90
CA LEU A 114 19.82 3.18 -14.94
C LEU A 114 21.08 3.55 -15.74
N ASP A 115 21.75 2.59 -16.37
CA ASP A 115 22.96 2.85 -17.16
C ASP A 115 22.68 3.78 -18.35
N ILE A 116 22.97 5.07 -18.13
CA ILE A 116 22.69 6.21 -19.03
C ILE A 116 23.41 6.03 -20.38
N HIS A 117 24.46 5.20 -20.42
CA HIS A 117 25.25 4.94 -21.61
C HIS A 117 24.54 4.11 -22.70
N LYS A 118 23.32 3.59 -22.44
CA LYS A 118 22.53 2.83 -23.43
C LYS A 118 21.61 3.67 -24.33
N GLY A 119 21.56 5.00 -24.18
CA GLY A 119 20.96 5.90 -25.17
C GLY A 119 19.45 5.78 -25.43
N ASN A 120 18.71 4.98 -24.67
CA ASN A 120 17.27 4.80 -24.86
C ASN A 120 16.47 5.44 -23.73
N THR A 121 16.24 6.75 -23.83
CA THR A 121 15.44 7.55 -22.89
C THR A 121 14.04 6.97 -22.66
N SER A 122 13.42 6.37 -23.67
CA SER A 122 12.11 5.72 -23.55
C SER A 122 12.16 4.49 -22.65
N ALA A 123 13.21 3.67 -22.77
CA ALA A 123 13.39 2.50 -21.90
C ALA A 123 13.61 2.91 -20.44
N ILE A 124 14.40 3.95 -20.19
CA ILE A 124 14.62 4.49 -18.84
C ILE A 124 13.30 4.99 -18.22
N LEU A 125 12.50 5.75 -18.97
CA LEU A 125 11.20 6.23 -18.52
C LEU A 125 10.24 5.08 -18.21
N ASN A 126 10.18 4.05 -19.07
CA ASN A 126 9.33 2.89 -18.86
C ASN A 126 9.77 2.05 -17.63
N ASN A 127 11.08 1.94 -17.39
CA ASN A 127 11.62 1.25 -16.22
C ASN A 127 11.31 2.02 -14.93
N ALA A 128 11.46 3.34 -14.93
CA ALA A 128 11.05 4.19 -13.82
C ALA A 128 9.55 4.07 -13.55
N ASP A 129 8.71 4.11 -14.60
CA ASP A 129 7.26 3.89 -14.49
C ASP A 129 6.91 2.51 -13.91
N GLY A 130 7.65 1.47 -14.32
CA GLY A 130 7.54 0.13 -13.75
C GLY A 130 7.75 0.14 -12.25
N PHE A 131 8.89 0.67 -11.82
CA PHE A 131 9.26 0.71 -10.42
C PHE A 131 8.29 1.57 -9.58
N LEU A 132 7.86 2.73 -10.08
CA LEU A 132 6.89 3.59 -9.39
C LEU A 132 5.55 2.88 -9.17
N ARG A 133 5.07 2.09 -10.13
CA ARG A 133 3.85 1.28 -9.97
C ARG A 133 4.06 0.16 -8.94
N ASP A 134 5.23 -0.48 -8.92
CA ASP A 134 5.50 -1.55 -7.95
C ASP A 134 5.56 -1.01 -6.52
N MET A 135 6.13 0.18 -6.29
CA MET A 135 6.01 0.87 -5.00
C MET A 135 4.56 1.20 -4.62
N ARG A 136 3.72 1.62 -5.58
CA ARG A 136 2.29 1.89 -5.32
C ARG A 136 1.51 0.61 -5.00
N LYS A 137 1.84 -0.52 -5.61
CA LYS A 137 1.27 -1.83 -5.24
C LYS A 137 1.58 -2.20 -3.79
N GLU A 138 2.80 -1.92 -3.32
CA GLU A 138 3.18 -2.13 -1.91
C GLU A 138 2.39 -1.28 -0.91
N LEU A 139 1.86 -0.15 -1.37
CA LEU A 139 0.94 0.72 -0.64
C LEU A 139 -0.54 0.33 -0.81
N GLY A 140 -0.84 -0.75 -1.54
CA GLY A 140 -2.19 -1.28 -1.73
C GLY A 140 -2.92 -0.75 -2.97
N PHE A 141 -2.27 0.02 -3.84
CA PHE A 141 -2.90 0.49 -5.08
C PHE A 141 -2.90 -0.59 -6.17
N LYS A 142 -3.96 -0.60 -6.98
CA LYS A 142 -4.11 -1.47 -8.15
C LYS A 142 -4.00 -0.62 -9.41
N ASP A 143 -2.77 -0.40 -9.86
CA ASP A 143 -2.52 0.39 -11.08
C ASP A 143 -2.65 -0.48 -12.34
N SER A 144 -3.18 0.11 -13.40
CA SER A 144 -3.18 -0.53 -14.73
C SER A 144 -1.76 -0.56 -15.30
N LYS A 145 -1.50 -1.50 -16.22
CA LYS A 145 -0.24 -1.53 -16.98
C LYS A 145 -0.05 -0.31 -17.90
N SER A 146 -1.13 0.39 -18.22
CA SER A 146 -1.13 1.60 -19.06
C SER A 146 -0.82 2.88 -18.29
N LEU A 147 -0.79 2.84 -16.95
CA LEU A 147 -0.51 4.03 -16.15
C LEU A 147 0.97 4.41 -16.28
N LYS A 148 1.23 5.62 -16.75
CA LYS A 148 2.56 6.22 -16.91
C LYS A 148 2.71 7.38 -15.91
N LEU A 149 3.30 7.11 -14.76
CA LEU A 149 3.45 8.06 -13.65
C LEU A 149 4.49 9.14 -13.94
N MET A 150 5.52 8.80 -14.72
CA MET A 150 6.56 9.70 -15.19
C MET A 150 6.02 10.87 -16.01
N THR A 151 4.86 10.71 -16.65
CA THR A 151 4.20 11.80 -17.40
C THR A 151 3.87 13.00 -16.53
N LEU A 152 3.64 12.80 -15.22
CA LEU A 152 3.36 13.89 -14.27
C LEU A 152 4.53 14.89 -14.17
N LEU A 153 5.74 14.46 -14.53
CA LEU A 153 6.96 15.25 -14.48
C LEU A 153 7.34 15.86 -15.83
N LEU A 154 6.80 15.32 -16.92
CA LEU A 154 7.05 15.81 -18.27
C LEU A 154 6.21 17.07 -18.57
N THR A 155 6.78 18.00 -19.33
CA THR A 155 6.04 19.13 -19.91
C THR A 155 5.05 18.63 -20.98
N ALA A 156 4.04 19.44 -21.32
CA ALA A 156 3.06 19.08 -22.36
C ALA A 156 3.72 18.78 -23.72
N GLU A 157 4.77 19.53 -24.06
CA GLU A 157 5.58 19.33 -25.27
C GLU A 157 6.31 17.98 -25.22
N ALA A 158 7.02 17.69 -24.13
CA ALA A 158 7.77 16.44 -23.96
C ALA A 158 6.86 15.20 -23.96
N ARG A 159 5.62 15.31 -23.47
CA ARG A 159 4.62 14.22 -23.56
C ARG A 159 4.27 13.89 -25.02
N THR A 160 4.14 14.92 -25.84
CA THR A 160 3.78 14.77 -27.26
C THR A 160 4.93 14.17 -28.07
N GLU A 161 6.17 14.61 -27.81
CA GLU A 161 7.38 14.09 -28.47
C GLU A 161 7.68 12.63 -28.13
N LEU A 162 7.38 12.21 -26.89
CA LEU A 162 7.64 10.85 -26.40
C LEU A 162 6.46 9.88 -26.63
N GLY A 163 5.40 10.32 -27.33
CA GLY A 163 4.20 9.52 -27.59
C GLY A 163 3.54 9.02 -26.30
N GLN A 164 3.53 9.86 -25.27
CA GLN A 164 3.08 9.49 -23.92
C GLN A 164 1.57 9.57 -23.75
#